data_AF-A0A2T4D238-F1
#
_entry.id   AF-A0A2T4D238-F1
#
_cell.length_a   1.000
_cell.length_b   1.000
_cell.length_c   1.000
_cell.angle_alpha   90.00
_cell.angle_beta   90.00
_cell.angle_gamma   90.00
#
_symmetry.space_group_name_H-M   'P 1'
#
loop_
_entity.id
_entity.type
_entity.pdbx_description
1 polymer ?
#
loop_
_entity_poly.entity_id
_entity_poly.type
_entity_poly.pdbx_seq_one_letter_code
_entity_poly.pdbx_strand_id
1 'polypeptide(L)' 'MNLPTSSRLRALGPGIILAAAAVGASHLVASTQAGALFGWELWWVILAVNVLKYPFFRFGVTYTLQ' A
#
# COMPACT_ATOMS: atom_id res chain seq x y z
N MET A 1 -1.66 -30.95 14.27
CA MET A 1 -1.99 -29.59 14.75
C MET A 1 -2.04 -28.68 13.52
N ASN A 2 -3.19 -28.58 12.85
CA ASN A 2 -3.33 -27.92 11.55
C ASN A 2 -3.56 -26.41 11.75
N LEU A 3 -2.53 -25.60 11.49
CA LEU A 3 -2.64 -24.14 11.51
C LEU A 3 -3.47 -23.71 10.29
N PRO A 4 -4.60 -23.01 10.45
CA PRO A 4 -5.47 -22.64 9.33
C PRO A 4 -4.79 -21.55 8.50
N THR A 5 -4.05 -21.97 7.47
CA THR A 5 -3.48 -21.12 6.40
C THR A 5 -4.54 -20.27 5.69
N SER A 6 -5.82 -20.63 5.83
CA SER A 6 -6.99 -19.89 5.33
C SER A 6 -7.18 -18.50 5.95
N SER A 7 -6.69 -18.25 7.17
CA SER A 7 -6.91 -16.97 7.87
C SER A 7 -6.20 -15.77 7.23
N ARG A 8 -4.95 -15.93 6.78
CA ARG A 8 -4.19 -14.86 6.10
C ARG A 8 -4.76 -14.53 4.72
N LEU A 9 -5.19 -15.56 3.98
CA LEU A 9 -5.81 -15.37 2.66
C LEU A 9 -7.15 -14.63 2.76
N ARG A 10 -7.94 -14.87 3.81
CA ARG A 10 -9.15 -14.11 4.09
C ARG A 10 -8.88 -12.65 4.51
N ALA A 11 -7.74 -12.37 5.15
CA ALA A 11 -7.34 -11.01 5.50
C ALA A 11 -6.89 -10.17 4.28
N LEU A 12 -6.63 -10.78 3.12
CA LEU A 12 -6.26 -10.06 1.90
C LEU A 12 -7.40 -9.19 1.35
N GLY A 13 -8.66 -9.61 1.49
CA GLY A 13 -9.82 -8.87 0.98
C GLY A 13 -9.88 -7.41 1.44
N PRO A 14 -10.00 -7.14 2.75
CA PRO A 14 -9.99 -5.77 3.27
C PRO A 14 -8.67 -5.04 3.02
N GLY A 15 -7.54 -5.75 3.02
CA GLY A 15 -6.22 -5.16 2.72
C GLY A 15 -6.11 -4.62 1.29
N ILE A 16 -6.64 -5.35 0.30
CA ILE A 16 -6.64 -4.94 -1.11
C ILE A 16 -7.54 -3.71 -1.32
N ILE A 17 -8.72 -3.67 -0.70
CA ILE A 17 -9.63 -2.50 -0.80
C ILE A 17 -8.97 -1.26 -0.19
N LEU A 18 -8.33 -1.40 0.97
CA LEU A 18 -7.59 -0.29 1.61
C LEU A 18 -6.44 0.21 0.74
N ALA A 19 -5.68 -0.70 0.12
CA ALA A 19 -4.59 -0.34 -0.79
C ALA A 19 -5.11 0.39 -2.04
N ALA A 20 -6.21 -0.08 -2.64
CA ALA A 20 -6.84 0.55 -3.78
C ALA A 20 -7.41 1.94 -3.44
N ALA A 21 -8.03 2.10 -2.27
CA ALA A 21 -8.55 3.39 -1.81
C ALA A 21 -7.45 4.43 -1.56
N ALA A 22 -6.24 3.98 -1.23
CA ALA A 22 -5.13 4.87 -0.91
C ALA A 22 -4.26 5.30 -2.10
N VAL A 23 -4.59 4.83 -3.31
CA VAL A 23 -3.93 5.22 -4.57
C VAL A 23 -5.01 5.71 -5.54
N GLY A 24 -5.14 7.03 -5.67
CA GLY A 24 -6.09 7.67 -6.58
C GLY A 24 -5.51 8.03 -7.96
N ALA A 25 -6.36 8.51 -8.87
CA ALA A 25 -5.98 8.89 -10.25
C ALA A 25 -4.85 9.94 -10.30
N SER A 26 -4.80 10.88 -9.34
CA SER A 26 -3.75 11.90 -9.26
C SER A 26 -2.36 11.30 -9.08
N HIS A 27 -2.24 10.19 -8.35
CA HIS A 27 -0.96 9.50 -8.17
C HIS A 27 -0.50 8.83 -9.47
N LEU A 28 -1.43 8.37 -10.31
CA LEU A 28 -1.09 7.76 -11.60
C LEU A 28 -0.51 8.78 -12.58
N VAL A 29 -1.15 9.94 -12.71
CA VAL A 29 -0.65 11.03 -13.59
C VAL A 29 0.67 11.59 -13.07
N ALA A 30 0.80 11.80 -11.76
CA ALA A 30 2.06 12.24 -11.17
C ALA A 30 3.19 11.21 -11.35
N SER A 31 2.89 9.91 -11.26
CA SER A 31 3.88 8.84 -11.44
C SER A 31 4.39 8.75 -12.89
N THR A 32 3.55 8.96 -13.90
CA THR A 32 3.99 8.95 -15.30
C THR A 32 4.80 10.20 -15.64
N GLN A 33 4.39 11.36 -15.14
CA GLN A 33 5.16 12.59 -15.29
C GLN A 33 6.53 12.49 -14.60
N ALA A 34 6.58 11.98 -13.37
CA ALA A 34 7.83 11.77 -12.64
C ALA A 34 8.74 10.74 -13.34
N GLY A 35 8.18 9.67 -13.91
CA GLY A 35 8.93 8.70 -14.71
C GLY A 35 9.49 9.29 -16.00
N ALA A 36 8.78 10.24 -16.64
CA ALA A 36 9.28 10.94 -17.81
C ALA A 36 10.41 11.95 -17.49
N LEU A 37 10.36 12.58 -16.30
CA LEU A 37 11.32 13.60 -15.89
C LEU A 37 12.60 13.04 -15.25
N PHE A 38 12.47 11.99 -14.42
CA PHE A 38 13.56 11.46 -13.59
C PHE A 38 13.90 9.99 -13.91
N GLY A 39 13.23 9.40 -14.91
CA GLY A 39 13.46 8.03 -15.33
C GLY A 39 13.36 7.04 -14.17
N TRP A 40 14.46 6.32 -13.94
CA TRP A 40 14.56 5.31 -12.88
C TRP A 40 15.05 5.86 -11.55
N GLU A 41 15.58 7.08 -11.47
CA GLU A 41 16.28 7.59 -10.28
C GLU A 41 15.40 7.64 -9.02
N LEU A 42 14.07 7.70 -9.20
CA LEU A 42 13.08 7.74 -8.12
C LEU A 42 12.67 6.36 -7.57
N TRP A 43 13.21 5.25 -8.08
CA TRP A 43 12.81 3.90 -7.68
C TRP A 43 12.91 3.67 -6.16
N TRP A 44 13.96 4.21 -5.53
CA TRP A 44 14.19 4.09 -4.10
C TRP A 44 13.20 4.93 -3.28
N VAL A 45 12.72 6.04 -3.83
CA VAL A 45 11.70 6.90 -3.21
C VAL A 45 10.38 6.14 -3.08
N ILE A 46 10.00 5.36 -4.11
CA ILE A 46 8.80 4.53 -4.08
C ILE A 46 8.87 3.51 -2.93
N LEU A 47 10.02 2.86 -2.74
CA LEU A 47 10.25 1.94 -1.62
C LEU A 47 10.17 2.68 -0.28
N ALA A 48 10.87 3.81 -0.15
CA ALA A 48 10.88 4.60 1.08
C ALA A 48 9.47 5.07 1.48
N VAL A 49 8.67 5.55 0.53
CA VAL A 49 7.29 5.98 0.77
C VAL A 49 6.40 4.80 1.20
N ASN A 50 6.57 3.61 0.63
CA ASN A 50 5.81 2.43 1.05
C ASN A 50 6.16 2.00 2.49
N VAL A 51 7.44 2.04 2.87
CA VAL A 51 7.88 1.76 4.25
C VAL A 51 7.30 2.78 5.23
N LEU A 52 7.32 4.07 4.87
CA LEU A 52 6.76 5.12 5.71
C LEU A 52 5.23 5.09 5.79
N LYS A 53 4.53 4.65 4.75
CA LYS A 53 3.06 4.52 4.78
C LYS A 53 2.59 3.33 5.61
N TYR A 54 3.38 2.26 5.70
CA TYR A 54 3.04 1.05 6.46
C TYR A 54 2.52 1.31 7.89
N PRO A 55 3.18 2.12 8.75
CA PRO A 55 2.67 2.42 10.08
C PRO A 55 1.29 3.10 10.04
N PHE A 56 1.07 4.07 9.15
CA PHE A 56 -0.22 4.77 9.04
C PHE A 56 -1.36 3.84 8.64
N PHE A 57 -1.11 2.92 7.69
CA PHE A 57 -2.10 1.90 7.32
C PHE A 57 -2.38 0.93 8.47
N ARG A 58 -1.34 0.51 9.20
CA ARG A 58 -1.47 -0.38 10.34
C ARG A 58 -2.31 0.27 11.46
N PHE A 59 -2.04 1.54 11.78
CA PHE A 59 -2.80 2.28 12.78
C PHE A 59 -4.26 2.49 12.34
N GLY A 60 -4.53 2.84 11.07
CA GLY A 60 -5.89 2.98 10.55
C GLY A 60 -6.74 1.72 10.73
N VAL A 61 -6.19 0.54 10.45
CA VAL A 61 -6.90 -0.75 10.67
C VAL A 61 -7.05 -1.07 12.16
N THR A 62 -6.08 -0.67 12.99
CA THR A 62 -6.11 -0.96 14.44
C THR A 62 -7.16 -0.12 15.18
N TYR A 63 -7.36 1.14 14.79
CA TYR A 63 -8.38 2.01 15.40
C TYR A 63 -9.82 1.60 15.10
N THR A 64 -10.08 0.87 14.01
CA THR A 64 -11.43 0.39 13.67
C THR A 64 -11.74 -0.98 14.30
N LEU A 65 -10.73 -1.69 14.81
CA LEU A 65 -10.89 -3.00 15.45
C LEU A 65 -11.04 -2.94 16.98
N GLN A 66 -10.85 -1.77 17.59
CA GLN A 66 -11.29 -1.45 18.96
C GLN A 66 -12.69 -0.86 18.95
#